data_AF-A0A527H7K7-F1
#
_entry.id   AF-A0A527H7K7-F1
#
_cell.length_a   1.000
_cell.length_b   1.000
_cell.length_c   1.000
_cell.angle_alpha   90.00
_cell.angle_beta   90.00
_cell.angle_gamma   90.00
#
_symmetry.space_group_name_H-M   'P 1'
#
loop_
_entity.id
_entity.type
_entity.pdbx_description
1 polymer ?
#
loop_
_entity_poly.entity_id
_entity_poly.type
_entity_poly.pdbx_seq_one_letter_code
_entity_poly.pdbx_strand_id
1 'polypeptide(L)'
;MTNYGADLLWVLIFASLGFSALAVFLSISRHRRRHPPAVAHTAGEDVAAEAARKVIREFEKNGQSADAALVTWSPETLRKILADDLPDAQVIVVSNREPYIHNVKGDGVELLVPASGLVSALEPITRACAGTWIAYGGGTADRLTVDNHDRVQVPPGNPSYTLRRVWLTEEEHQGYYLGFANEGLWPLCHIAFTRPIFRASDWAAYEAVNRKFADTVVAEARNERPIVLVQDYHFALLPRMIRERLPEAIVITFWHIPWPNSEVYSICPWRERILEGLLGSSIIGFHTQFHANNFTESVDRFLESRIERADAAISYGGRTTLVHAYPISIEWPADLLAKLPDVDDCRARMRERFG
;
A
#
# COMPACT_ATOMS: atom_id res chain seq x y z
N MET A 1 -80.61 -10.63 8.08
CA MET A 1 -79.48 -9.81 8.58
C MET A 1 -78.28 -10.04 7.66
N THR A 2 -78.20 -9.11 6.71
CA THR A 2 -77.15 -8.73 5.74
C THR A 2 -75.79 -9.46 5.73
N ASN A 3 -75.53 -10.14 4.60
CA ASN A 3 -74.24 -10.69 4.12
C ASN A 3 -73.22 -9.62 3.65
N TYR A 4 -73.49 -8.32 3.87
CA TYR A 4 -72.71 -7.21 3.31
C TYR A 4 -71.34 -6.98 3.97
N GLY A 5 -71.09 -7.57 5.15
CA GLY A 5 -69.83 -7.35 5.88
C GLY A 5 -68.64 -8.15 5.34
N ALA A 6 -68.87 -9.34 4.77
CA ALA A 6 -67.82 -10.20 4.25
C ALA A 6 -67.28 -9.70 2.91
N ASP A 7 -68.17 -9.25 2.01
CA ASP A 7 -67.77 -8.71 0.70
C ASP A 7 -66.99 -7.41 0.83
N LEU A 8 -67.34 -6.54 1.78
CA LEU A 8 -66.60 -5.30 2.03
C LEU A 8 -65.19 -5.56 2.56
N LEU A 9 -65.02 -6.59 3.41
CA LEU A 9 -63.72 -6.98 3.96
C LEU A 9 -62.79 -7.51 2.85
N TRP A 10 -63.32 -8.33 1.94
CA TRP A 10 -62.56 -8.83 0.79
C TRP A 10 -62.18 -7.71 -0.19
N VAL A 11 -63.09 -6.77 -0.47
CA VAL A 11 -62.79 -5.60 -1.30
C VAL A 11 -61.67 -4.74 -0.69
N LEU A 12 -61.67 -4.54 0.63
CA LEU A 12 -60.62 -3.79 1.33
C LEU A 12 -59.27 -4.52 1.33
N ILE A 13 -59.26 -5.85 1.47
CA ILE A 13 -58.04 -6.67 1.42
C ILE A 13 -57.45 -6.67 0.00
N PHE A 14 -58.28 -6.83 -1.04
CA PHE A 14 -57.80 -6.77 -2.43
C PHE A 14 -57.35 -5.36 -2.84
N ALA A 15 -58.01 -4.31 -2.35
CA ALA A 15 -57.56 -2.93 -2.55
C ALA A 15 -56.20 -2.68 -1.86
N SER A 16 -56.04 -3.15 -0.61
CA SER A 16 -54.79 -3.06 0.15
C SER A 16 -53.63 -3.79 -0.57
N LEU A 17 -53.86 -5.01 -1.04
CA LEU A 17 -52.87 -5.79 -1.79
C LEU A 17 -52.53 -5.14 -3.14
N GLY A 18 -53.54 -4.56 -3.82
CA GLY A 18 -53.36 -3.81 -5.06
C GLY A 18 -52.49 -2.55 -4.87
N PHE A 19 -52.70 -1.80 -3.79
CA PHE A 19 -51.89 -0.63 -3.47
C PHE A 19 -50.45 -1.01 -3.07
N SER A 20 -50.25 -2.11 -2.34
CA SER A 20 -48.91 -2.61 -2.01
C SER A 20 -48.17 -3.11 -3.26
N ALA A 21 -48.84 -3.81 -4.18
CA ALA A 21 -48.25 -4.24 -5.44
C ALA A 21 -47.90 -3.06 -6.36
N LEU A 22 -48.75 -2.03 -6.40
CA LEU A 22 -48.49 -0.80 -7.16
C LEU A 22 -47.34 0.01 -6.56
N ALA A 23 -47.22 0.07 -5.22
CA ALA A 23 -46.10 0.72 -4.54
C ALA A 23 -44.76 0.00 -4.78
N VAL A 24 -44.76 -1.34 -4.78
CA VAL A 24 -43.59 -2.15 -5.13
C VAL A 24 -43.22 -1.98 -6.61
N PHE A 25 -44.20 -1.96 -7.52
CA PHE A 25 -43.97 -1.73 -8.95
C PHE A 25 -43.49 -0.30 -9.26
N LEU A 26 -44.00 0.71 -8.56
CA LEU A 26 -43.54 2.11 -8.66
C LEU A 26 -42.15 2.30 -8.02
N SER A 27 -41.82 1.55 -6.97
CA SER A 27 -40.48 1.52 -6.37
C SER A 27 -39.47 0.87 -7.32
N ILE A 28 -39.79 -0.28 -7.91
CA ILE A 28 -38.94 -1.00 -8.88
C ILE A 28 -38.77 -0.18 -10.18
N SER A 29 -39.84 0.46 -10.67
CA SER A 29 -39.77 1.31 -11.87
C SER A 29 -39.04 2.64 -11.65
N ARG A 30 -39.11 3.23 -10.44
CA ARG A 30 -38.24 4.35 -10.04
C ARG A 30 -36.79 3.93 -9.88
N HIS A 31 -36.52 2.70 -9.42
CA HIS A 31 -35.16 2.18 -9.33
C HIS A 31 -34.56 1.92 -10.72
N ARG A 32 -35.36 1.41 -11.68
CA ARG A 32 -34.96 1.22 -13.08
C ARG A 32 -34.72 2.51 -13.88
N ARG A 33 -35.34 3.63 -13.49
CA ARG A 33 -35.16 4.93 -14.19
C ARG A 33 -33.96 5.76 -13.69
N ARG A 34 -33.22 5.30 -12.68
CA ARG A 34 -32.04 6.01 -12.12
C ARG A 34 -30.68 5.44 -12.55
N HIS A 35 -30.64 4.45 -13.44
CA HIS A 35 -29.39 4.02 -14.07
C HIS A 35 -29.19 4.78 -15.38
N PRO A 36 -28.14 5.63 -15.51
CA PRO A 36 -27.62 5.98 -16.83
C PRO A 36 -27.09 4.70 -17.50
N PRO A 37 -26.95 4.67 -18.85
CA PRO A 37 -26.50 3.47 -19.54
C PRO A 37 -25.13 3.04 -19.00
N ALA A 38 -25.05 1.75 -18.65
CA ALA A 38 -23.83 1.12 -18.17
C ALA A 38 -22.69 1.33 -19.18
N VAL A 39 -21.64 2.01 -18.72
CA VAL A 39 -20.30 1.80 -19.29
C VAL A 39 -19.98 0.34 -19.04
N ALA A 40 -19.59 -0.38 -20.09
CA ALA A 40 -19.28 -1.80 -20.02
C ALA A 40 -18.19 -2.05 -18.97
N HIS A 41 -18.60 -2.55 -17.80
CA HIS A 41 -17.69 -3.07 -16.79
C HIS A 41 -16.99 -4.29 -17.39
N THR A 42 -15.66 -4.24 -17.47
CA THR A 42 -14.89 -5.41 -17.90
C THR A 42 -14.94 -6.43 -16.78
N ALA A 43 -15.42 -7.64 -17.07
CA ALA A 43 -15.65 -8.70 -16.08
C ALA A 43 -14.38 -9.14 -15.30
N GLY A 44 -13.18 -8.71 -15.71
CA GLY A 44 -11.92 -8.96 -14.99
C GLY A 44 -11.65 -7.98 -13.84
N GLU A 45 -12.16 -6.75 -13.91
CA GLU A 45 -11.89 -5.70 -12.91
C GLU A 45 -12.64 -5.94 -11.58
N ASP A 46 -13.84 -6.52 -11.64
CA ASP A 46 -14.61 -6.90 -10.45
C ASP A 46 -14.01 -8.12 -9.74
N VAL A 47 -13.37 -9.05 -10.46
CA VAL A 47 -12.80 -10.27 -9.88
C VAL A 47 -11.57 -9.96 -9.03
N ALA A 48 -10.69 -9.05 -9.44
CA ALA A 48 -9.53 -8.66 -8.65
C ALA A 48 -9.92 -7.86 -7.40
N ALA A 49 -10.91 -6.97 -7.53
CA ALA A 49 -11.48 -6.22 -6.41
C ALA A 49 -12.26 -7.15 -5.46
N GLU A 50 -12.96 -8.15 -5.97
CA GLU A 50 -13.67 -9.15 -5.17
C GLU A 50 -12.71 -10.15 -4.52
N ALA A 51 -11.63 -10.56 -5.19
CA ALA A 51 -10.57 -11.37 -4.60
C ALA A 51 -9.83 -10.59 -3.50
N ALA A 52 -9.47 -9.32 -3.74
CA ALA A 52 -8.91 -8.46 -2.71
C ALA A 52 -9.89 -8.27 -1.54
N ARG A 53 -11.17 -7.96 -1.82
CA ARG A 53 -12.23 -7.89 -0.80
C ARG A 53 -12.40 -9.20 -0.06
N LYS A 54 -12.27 -10.36 -0.71
CA LYS A 54 -12.38 -11.67 -0.06
C LYS A 54 -11.17 -11.95 0.82
N VAL A 55 -9.96 -11.77 0.32
CA VAL A 55 -8.70 -11.89 1.08
C VAL A 55 -8.72 -10.96 2.28
N ILE A 56 -9.19 -9.72 2.12
CA ILE A 56 -9.24 -8.74 3.21
C ILE A 56 -10.38 -9.04 4.16
N ARG A 57 -11.56 -9.45 3.70
CA ARG A 57 -12.66 -9.85 4.59
C ARG A 57 -12.30 -11.12 5.36
N GLU A 58 -11.52 -12.02 4.76
CA GLU A 58 -10.89 -13.14 5.45
C GLU A 58 -9.80 -12.65 6.41
N PHE A 59 -8.97 -11.68 6.04
CA PHE A 59 -7.92 -11.11 6.91
C PHE A 59 -8.47 -10.26 8.06
N GLU A 60 -9.59 -9.56 7.89
CA GLU A 60 -10.31 -8.80 8.92
C GLU A 60 -11.11 -9.74 9.82
N LYS A 61 -11.78 -10.75 9.23
CA LYS A 61 -12.44 -11.79 10.00
C LYS A 61 -11.43 -12.62 10.78
N ASN A 62 -10.25 -12.87 10.25
CA ASN A 62 -9.15 -13.52 10.96
C ASN A 62 -8.52 -12.56 11.96
N GLY A 63 -8.17 -11.34 11.58
CA GLY A 63 -7.55 -10.31 12.41
C GLY A 63 -8.41 -9.80 13.58
N GLN A 64 -9.74 -9.92 13.47
CA GLN A 64 -10.70 -9.74 14.57
C GLN A 64 -11.19 -11.06 15.16
N SER A 65 -10.83 -12.22 14.60
CA SER A 65 -11.08 -13.50 15.23
C SER A 65 -10.19 -13.62 16.45
N ALA A 66 -10.75 -14.15 17.54
CA ALA A 66 -9.97 -14.62 18.68
C ALA A 66 -8.83 -15.57 18.23
N ASP A 67 -8.92 -16.20 17.05
CA ASP A 67 -7.88 -17.04 16.46
C ASP A 67 -6.66 -16.27 15.93
N ALA A 68 -6.74 -15.07 15.31
CA ALA A 68 -5.50 -14.38 14.90
C ALA A 68 -4.72 -13.79 16.08
N ALA A 69 -5.39 -13.54 17.21
CA ALA A 69 -4.74 -13.27 18.49
C ALA A 69 -4.06 -14.52 19.08
N LEU A 70 -4.46 -15.73 18.65
CA LEU A 70 -3.87 -17.02 19.03
C LEU A 70 -2.82 -17.52 18.03
N VAL A 71 -2.73 -16.94 16.83
CA VAL A 71 -1.68 -17.25 15.87
C VAL A 71 -0.37 -16.64 16.35
N THR A 72 0.58 -17.50 16.73
CA THR A 72 1.97 -17.08 16.86
C THR A 72 2.51 -16.79 15.46
N TRP A 73 2.60 -15.51 15.14
CA TRP A 73 3.16 -15.05 13.87
C TRP A 73 4.64 -15.44 13.81
N SER A 74 4.98 -16.28 12.85
CA SER A 74 6.34 -16.69 12.53
C SER A 74 6.53 -16.65 11.01
N PRO A 75 7.78 -16.56 10.51
CA PRO A 75 8.06 -16.70 9.08
C PRO A 75 7.46 -17.99 8.49
N GLU A 76 7.45 -19.10 9.24
CA GLU A 76 6.86 -20.37 8.84
C GLU A 76 5.33 -20.29 8.72
N THR A 77 4.66 -19.65 9.68
CA THR A 77 3.20 -19.44 9.64
C THR A 77 2.81 -18.61 8.42
N LEU A 78 3.56 -17.53 8.14
CA LEU A 78 3.32 -16.68 6.98
C LEU A 78 3.56 -17.44 5.67
N ARG A 79 4.66 -18.20 5.56
CA ARG A 79 4.92 -19.08 4.40
C ARG A 79 3.76 -20.04 4.17
N LYS A 80 3.24 -20.64 5.23
CA LYS A 80 2.13 -21.59 5.14
C LYS A 80 0.86 -20.92 4.64
N ILE A 81 0.48 -19.78 5.22
CA ILE A 81 -0.69 -19.01 4.76
C ILE A 81 -0.54 -18.64 3.28
N LEU A 82 0.62 -18.13 2.89
CA LEU A 82 0.85 -17.76 1.49
C LEU A 82 0.84 -18.98 0.56
N ALA A 83 1.40 -20.11 0.98
CA ALA A 83 1.38 -21.34 0.18
C ALA A 83 -0.04 -21.94 0.08
N ASP A 84 -0.82 -21.89 1.15
CA ASP A 84 -2.15 -22.49 1.21
C ASP A 84 -3.20 -21.61 0.50
N ASP A 85 -3.15 -20.29 0.72
CA ASP A 85 -4.16 -19.35 0.23
C ASP A 85 -3.77 -18.69 -1.11
N LEU A 86 -2.46 -18.60 -1.40
CA LEU A 86 -1.90 -17.85 -2.53
C LEU A 86 -0.70 -18.58 -3.19
N PRO A 87 -0.83 -19.87 -3.58
CA PRO A 87 0.29 -20.75 -3.98
C PRO A 87 1.13 -20.22 -5.17
N ASP A 88 0.53 -19.45 -6.07
CA ASP A 88 1.18 -18.88 -7.25
C ASP A 88 1.50 -17.37 -7.11
N ALA A 89 1.31 -16.80 -5.91
CA ALA A 89 1.51 -15.37 -5.70
C ALA A 89 2.99 -15.03 -5.71
N GLN A 90 3.36 -14.18 -6.67
CA GLN A 90 4.65 -13.52 -6.68
C GLN A 90 4.58 -12.28 -5.81
N VAL A 91 5.45 -12.17 -4.81
CA VAL A 91 5.57 -10.94 -4.00
C VAL A 91 6.72 -10.08 -4.52
N ILE A 92 6.39 -8.82 -4.83
CA ILE A 92 7.34 -7.78 -5.22
C ILE A 92 7.27 -6.66 -4.18
N VAL A 93 8.36 -6.38 -3.49
CA VAL A 93 8.47 -5.24 -2.57
C VAL A 93 9.12 -4.09 -3.30
N VAL A 94 8.59 -2.87 -3.17
CA VAL A 94 9.19 -1.66 -3.76
C VAL A 94 9.43 -0.63 -2.66
N SER A 95 10.68 -0.24 -2.44
CA SER A 95 11.06 0.75 -1.43
C SER A 95 12.19 1.65 -1.92
N ASN A 96 12.28 2.86 -1.36
CA ASN A 96 13.33 3.79 -1.80
C ASN A 96 14.70 3.34 -1.30
N ARG A 97 14.77 2.81 -0.07
CA ARG A 97 16.00 2.26 0.49
C ARG A 97 16.10 0.77 0.21
N GLU A 98 17.28 0.34 -0.18
CA GLU A 98 17.62 -1.07 -0.31
C GLU A 98 18.01 -1.71 1.04
N PRO A 99 17.82 -3.03 1.20
CA PRO A 99 18.18 -3.76 2.41
C PRO A 99 19.69 -4.06 2.54
N TYR A 100 20.45 -3.97 1.46
CA TYR A 100 21.87 -4.33 1.40
C TYR A 100 22.61 -3.36 0.48
N ILE A 101 23.49 -2.53 1.04
CA ILE A 101 24.23 -1.49 0.31
C ILE A 101 25.69 -1.92 0.19
N HIS A 102 26.28 -1.87 -1.00
CA HIS A 102 27.70 -2.15 -1.21
C HIS A 102 28.48 -0.86 -1.44
N ASN A 103 29.54 -0.65 -0.65
CA ASN A 103 30.41 0.50 -0.76
C ASN A 103 31.85 0.12 -1.04
N VAL A 104 32.55 0.94 -1.81
CA VAL A 104 34.00 0.82 -1.98
C VAL A 104 34.68 1.25 -0.67
N LYS A 105 35.57 0.39 -0.14
CA LYS A 105 36.38 0.68 1.03
C LYS A 105 37.79 0.14 0.84
N GLY A 106 38.74 1.06 0.63
CA GLY A 106 40.10 0.70 0.19
C GLY A 106 40.03 -0.04 -1.14
N ASP A 107 40.70 -1.20 -1.21
CA ASP A 107 40.74 -2.05 -2.41
C ASP A 107 39.58 -3.05 -2.50
N GLY A 108 38.61 -2.99 -1.56
CA GLY A 108 37.54 -3.98 -1.44
C GLY A 108 36.13 -3.37 -1.46
N VAL A 109 35.14 -4.27 -1.45
CA VAL A 109 33.72 -3.93 -1.31
C VAL A 109 33.27 -4.29 0.10
N GLU A 110 32.73 -3.32 0.82
CA GLU A 110 32.11 -3.50 2.13
C GLU A 110 30.58 -3.53 1.98
N LEU A 111 29.95 -4.54 2.59
CA LEU A 111 28.50 -4.62 2.71
C LEU A 111 28.04 -3.87 3.96
N LEU A 112 27.14 -2.92 3.77
CA LEU A 112 26.42 -2.21 4.81
C LEU A 112 24.95 -2.66 4.82
N VAL A 113 24.50 -3.18 5.97
CA VAL A 113 23.07 -3.40 6.24
C VAL A 113 22.55 -2.16 6.96
N PRO A 114 21.71 -1.31 6.31
CA PRO A 114 21.23 -0.10 6.92
C PRO A 114 20.27 -0.41 8.07
N ALA A 115 20.41 0.32 9.18
CA ALA A 115 19.42 0.29 10.26
C ALA A 115 18.11 0.94 9.75
N SER A 116 17.17 0.12 9.29
CA SER A 116 15.88 0.59 8.75
C SER A 116 14.75 -0.29 9.29
N GLY A 117 13.83 0.32 10.04
CA GLY A 117 12.64 -0.37 10.55
C GLY A 117 11.76 -0.96 9.44
N LEU A 118 11.76 -0.34 8.25
CA LEU A 118 11.08 -0.85 7.07
C LEU A 118 11.68 -2.18 6.60
N VAL A 119 13.01 -2.23 6.48
CA VAL A 119 13.73 -3.43 6.04
C VAL A 119 13.50 -4.55 7.04
N SER A 120 13.70 -4.27 8.33
CA SER A 120 13.48 -5.25 9.40
C SER A 120 12.04 -5.80 9.43
N ALA A 121 11.03 -4.99 9.12
CA ALA A 121 9.64 -5.44 9.11
C ALA A 121 9.26 -6.26 7.86
N LEU A 122 9.84 -5.96 6.69
CA LEU A 122 9.41 -6.56 5.41
C LEU A 122 10.36 -7.63 4.86
N GLU A 123 11.60 -7.68 5.31
CA GLU A 123 12.55 -8.71 4.88
C GLU A 123 12.06 -10.13 5.21
N PRO A 124 11.49 -10.43 6.42
CA PRO A 124 10.94 -11.76 6.71
C PRO A 124 9.87 -12.18 5.71
N ILE A 125 9.00 -11.26 5.30
CA ILE A 125 7.94 -11.49 4.29
C ILE A 125 8.59 -11.81 2.94
N THR A 126 9.56 -11.01 2.52
CA THR A 126 10.21 -11.19 1.21
C THR A 126 10.97 -12.52 1.13
N ARG A 127 11.67 -12.89 2.22
CA ARG A 127 12.36 -14.18 2.38
C ARG A 127 11.40 -15.37 2.46
N ALA A 128 10.21 -15.16 3.01
CA ALA A 128 9.17 -16.19 3.04
C ALA A 128 8.68 -16.52 1.62
N CYS A 129 8.54 -15.52 0.76
CA CYS A 129 7.94 -15.65 -0.57
C CYS A 129 8.95 -15.93 -1.69
N ALA A 130 10.24 -16.03 -1.39
CA ALA A 130 11.31 -15.97 -2.40
C ALA A 130 11.11 -14.82 -3.40
N GLY A 131 10.68 -13.65 -2.89
CA GLY A 131 10.18 -12.53 -3.68
C GLY A 131 11.28 -11.72 -4.36
N THR A 132 10.86 -10.64 -5.04
CA THR A 132 11.75 -9.63 -5.59
C THR A 132 11.62 -8.34 -4.77
N TRP A 133 12.74 -7.80 -4.30
CA TRP A 133 12.82 -6.48 -3.69
C TRP A 133 13.38 -5.49 -4.71
N ILE A 134 12.63 -4.47 -5.08
CA ILE A 134 13.04 -3.41 -6.00
C ILE A 134 13.36 -2.15 -5.20
N ALA A 135 14.59 -1.66 -5.31
CA ALA A 135 15.02 -0.46 -4.58
C ALA A 135 16.04 0.36 -5.36
N TYR A 136 16.23 1.63 -4.97
CA TYR A 136 17.31 2.45 -5.49
C TYR A 136 18.65 1.91 -5.01
N GLY A 137 19.57 1.65 -5.95
CA GLY A 137 20.94 1.26 -5.66
C GLY A 137 21.82 2.48 -5.45
N GLY A 138 22.02 2.87 -4.18
CA GLY A 138 22.72 4.11 -3.81
C GLY A 138 24.16 3.92 -3.37
N GLY A 139 24.61 2.68 -3.21
CA GLY A 139 25.96 2.32 -2.81
C GLY A 139 26.99 2.56 -3.90
N THR A 140 28.18 3.00 -3.48
CA THR A 140 29.30 3.32 -4.39
C THR A 140 29.82 2.11 -5.18
N ALA A 141 29.59 0.89 -4.66
CA ALA A 141 29.98 -0.36 -5.32
C ALA A 141 28.79 -1.19 -5.82
N ASP A 142 27.54 -0.73 -5.68
CA ASP A 142 26.37 -1.55 -5.99
C ASP A 142 26.35 -2.03 -7.45
N ARG A 143 26.75 -1.16 -8.38
CA ARG A 143 26.86 -1.49 -9.81
C ARG A 143 27.86 -2.61 -10.10
N LEU A 144 28.84 -2.83 -9.23
CA LEU A 144 29.86 -3.87 -9.38
C LEU A 144 29.39 -5.24 -8.85
N THR A 145 28.24 -5.28 -8.16
CA THR A 145 27.76 -6.47 -7.44
C THR A 145 26.50 -7.09 -8.04
N VAL A 146 25.96 -6.48 -9.08
CA VAL A 146 24.76 -6.95 -9.77
C VAL A 146 25.09 -7.79 -11.01
N ASP A 147 24.13 -8.62 -11.43
CA ASP A 147 24.17 -9.29 -12.73
C ASP A 147 23.81 -8.34 -13.89
N ASN A 148 23.76 -8.88 -15.11
CA ASN A 148 23.40 -8.13 -16.33
C ASN A 148 21.96 -7.57 -16.33
N HIS A 149 21.13 -7.98 -15.37
CA HIS A 149 19.77 -7.50 -15.16
C HIS A 149 19.68 -6.67 -13.88
N ASP A 150 20.77 -6.09 -13.38
CA ASP A 150 20.77 -5.27 -12.16
C ASP A 150 20.26 -6.01 -10.90
N ARG A 151 20.38 -7.34 -10.86
CA ARG A 151 19.92 -8.19 -9.74
C ARG A 151 21.08 -8.69 -8.91
N VAL A 152 20.85 -8.86 -7.61
CA VAL A 152 21.74 -9.53 -6.67
C VAL A 152 20.94 -10.45 -5.76
N GLN A 153 21.46 -11.64 -5.47
CA GLN A 153 20.82 -12.58 -4.55
C GLN A 153 21.15 -12.24 -3.10
N VAL A 154 20.14 -12.19 -2.24
CA VAL A 154 20.26 -11.75 -0.84
C VAL A 154 19.40 -12.62 0.09
N PRO A 155 19.71 -12.71 1.39
CA PRO A 155 20.89 -12.18 2.07
C PRO A 155 22.21 -12.83 1.61
N PRO A 156 23.35 -12.14 1.75
CA PRO A 156 24.66 -12.72 1.46
C PRO A 156 24.94 -13.99 2.29
N GLY A 157 25.52 -15.00 1.65
CA GLY A 157 25.85 -16.30 2.27
C GLY A 157 24.69 -17.31 2.34
N ASN A 158 23.43 -16.85 2.39
CA ASN A 158 22.26 -17.72 2.30
C ASN A 158 21.15 -17.04 1.47
N PRO A 159 21.31 -17.00 0.14
CA PRO A 159 20.41 -16.28 -0.73
C PRO A 159 19.00 -16.89 -0.69
N SER A 160 18.02 -16.07 -0.36
CA SER A 160 16.61 -16.49 -0.24
C SER A 160 15.63 -15.61 -1.03
N TYR A 161 16.07 -14.46 -1.53
CA TYR A 161 15.26 -13.57 -2.38
C TYR A 161 16.16 -12.73 -3.30
N THR A 162 15.55 -12.07 -4.28
CA THR A 162 16.28 -11.24 -5.26
C THR A 162 16.14 -9.76 -4.91
N LEU A 163 17.25 -9.03 -4.84
CA LEU A 163 17.26 -7.56 -4.84
C LEU A 163 17.52 -7.06 -6.26
N ARG A 164 16.55 -6.36 -6.85
CA ARG A 164 16.64 -5.67 -8.13
C ARG A 164 16.90 -4.19 -7.90
N ARG A 165 18.05 -3.69 -8.37
CA ARG A 165 18.40 -2.27 -8.21
C ARG A 165 17.87 -1.44 -9.36
N VAL A 166 17.38 -0.25 -9.01
CA VAL A 166 17.00 0.82 -9.94
C VAL A 166 18.04 1.92 -9.83
N TRP A 167 18.51 2.39 -10.98
CA TRP A 167 19.54 3.42 -11.05
C TRP A 167 18.94 4.79 -11.30
N LEU A 168 19.32 5.74 -10.45
CA LEU A 168 18.97 7.15 -10.60
C LEU A 168 20.19 7.93 -11.06
N THR A 169 19.98 8.94 -11.92
CA THR A 169 21.00 9.97 -12.16
C THR A 169 21.07 10.91 -10.95
N GLU A 170 22.12 11.73 -10.89
CA GLU A 170 22.25 12.72 -9.82
C GLU A 170 21.08 13.71 -9.87
N GLU A 171 20.67 14.16 -11.05
CA GLU A 171 19.56 15.09 -11.23
C GLU A 171 18.23 14.47 -10.79
N GLU A 172 18.00 13.19 -11.10
CA GLU A 172 16.84 12.45 -10.61
C GLU A 172 16.87 12.34 -9.09
N HIS A 173 18.01 11.93 -8.50
CA HIS A 173 18.14 11.84 -7.04
C HIS A 173 17.91 13.19 -6.34
N GLN A 174 18.48 14.28 -6.87
CA GLN A 174 18.27 15.63 -6.37
C GLN A 174 16.81 16.05 -6.48
N GLY A 175 16.18 15.92 -7.65
CA GLY A 175 14.81 16.38 -7.87
C GLY A 175 13.75 15.54 -7.16
N TYR A 176 13.85 14.21 -7.24
CA TYR A 176 12.87 13.29 -6.65
C TYR A 176 13.06 13.12 -5.14
N TYR A 177 14.27 12.78 -4.70
CA TYR A 177 14.51 12.37 -3.31
C TYR A 177 14.73 13.59 -2.43
N LEU A 178 15.71 14.44 -2.76
CA LEU A 178 16.01 15.62 -1.93
C LEU A 178 14.95 16.71 -2.09
N GLY A 179 14.54 17.01 -3.32
CA GLY A 179 13.51 18.00 -3.65
C GLY A 179 12.10 17.56 -3.27
N PHE A 180 11.39 16.91 -4.19
CA PHE A 180 9.96 16.70 -4.05
C PHE A 180 9.58 15.88 -2.81
N ALA A 181 10.28 14.77 -2.55
CA ALA A 181 9.98 13.90 -1.44
C ALA A 181 10.36 14.56 -0.09
N ASN A 182 11.61 15.02 0.08
CA ASN A 182 12.10 15.47 1.39
C ASN A 182 11.96 16.98 1.67
N GLU A 183 12.04 17.87 0.68
CA GLU A 183 11.74 19.30 0.85
C GLU A 183 10.24 19.62 0.66
N GLY A 184 9.51 18.79 -0.08
CA GLY A 184 8.08 18.99 -0.38
C GLY A 184 7.16 18.16 0.52
N LEU A 185 7.05 16.85 0.23
CA LEU A 185 6.07 15.96 0.87
C LEU A 185 6.35 15.74 2.36
N TRP A 186 7.61 15.52 2.74
CA TRP A 186 7.97 15.22 4.12
C TRP A 186 7.54 16.34 5.09
N PRO A 187 7.93 17.62 4.91
CA PRO A 187 7.50 18.69 5.80
C PRO A 187 6.00 18.97 5.73
N LEU A 188 5.37 18.80 4.56
CA LEU A 188 3.92 18.91 4.40
C LEU A 188 3.19 17.90 5.29
N CYS A 189 3.61 16.64 5.23
CA CYS A 189 2.94 15.54 5.92
C CYS A 189 3.18 15.54 7.42
N HIS A 190 4.37 15.97 7.85
CA HIS A 190 4.69 16.11 9.28
C HIS A 190 4.14 17.40 9.90
N ILE A 191 3.53 18.29 9.10
CA ILE A 191 3.13 19.63 9.55
C ILE A 191 4.34 20.31 10.24
N ALA A 192 5.50 20.20 9.59
CA ALA A 192 6.76 20.67 10.16
C ALA A 192 6.79 22.20 10.24
N PHE A 193 7.62 22.73 11.14
CA PHE A 193 7.86 24.18 11.21
C PHE A 193 8.58 24.74 9.97
N THR A 194 9.22 23.89 9.18
CA THR A 194 9.81 24.25 7.89
C THR A 194 8.76 24.20 6.79
N ARG A 195 8.65 25.29 6.02
CA ARG A 195 7.69 25.39 4.92
C ARG A 195 8.03 24.37 3.81
N PRO A 196 7.04 23.60 3.30
CA PRO A 196 7.27 22.72 2.16
C PRO A 196 7.60 23.51 0.90
N ILE A 197 8.56 23.03 0.12
CA ILE A 197 9.00 23.65 -1.13
C ILE A 197 8.57 22.77 -2.30
N PHE A 198 7.86 23.37 -3.25
CA PHE A 198 7.33 22.69 -4.44
C PHE A 198 7.85 23.37 -5.69
N ARG A 199 8.74 22.69 -6.44
CA ARG A 199 9.26 23.14 -7.73
C ARG A 199 8.75 22.21 -8.83
N ALA A 200 8.42 22.78 -9.99
CA ALA A 200 7.92 21.99 -11.12
C ALA A 200 8.97 21.01 -11.68
N SER A 201 10.26 21.37 -11.59
CA SER A 201 11.39 20.48 -11.91
C SER A 201 11.41 19.23 -11.03
N ASP A 202 11.20 19.44 -9.73
CA ASP A 202 11.27 18.37 -8.72
C ASP A 202 10.09 17.41 -8.90
N TRP A 203 8.90 17.95 -9.22
CA TRP A 203 7.74 17.15 -9.61
C TRP A 203 8.02 16.31 -10.86
N ALA A 204 8.60 16.89 -11.91
CA ALA A 204 8.90 16.17 -13.15
C ALA A 204 9.90 15.02 -12.88
N ALA A 205 10.91 15.26 -12.04
CA ALA A 205 11.82 14.21 -11.58
C ALA A 205 11.08 13.14 -10.76
N TYR A 206 10.19 13.54 -9.85
CA TYR A 206 9.39 12.63 -9.03
C TYR A 206 8.51 11.70 -9.87
N GLU A 207 7.84 12.24 -10.89
CA GLU A 207 7.05 11.47 -11.83
C GLU A 207 7.92 10.54 -12.68
N ALA A 208 9.06 11.02 -13.18
CA ALA A 208 9.99 10.22 -13.98
C ALA A 208 10.56 9.03 -13.20
N VAL A 209 10.95 9.24 -11.94
CA VAL A 209 11.44 8.19 -11.06
C VAL A 209 10.33 7.18 -10.73
N ASN A 210 9.13 7.65 -10.37
CA ASN A 210 7.99 6.75 -10.14
C ASN A 210 7.73 5.88 -11.37
N ARG A 211 7.77 6.45 -12.58
CA ARG A 211 7.61 5.72 -13.85
C ARG A 211 8.72 4.68 -14.07
N LYS A 212 9.99 5.02 -13.81
CA LYS A 212 11.11 4.07 -13.90
C LYS A 212 10.96 2.88 -12.96
N PHE A 213 10.54 3.12 -11.72
CA PHE A 213 10.22 2.04 -10.78
C PHE A 213 9.04 1.21 -11.26
N ALA A 214 8.02 1.87 -11.79
CA ALA A 214 6.86 1.21 -12.33
C ALA A 214 7.23 0.30 -13.52
N ASP A 215 8.12 0.73 -14.41
CA ASP A 215 8.64 -0.07 -15.54
C ASP A 215 9.42 -1.28 -15.02
N THR A 216 10.21 -1.09 -13.97
CA THR A 216 10.98 -2.17 -13.33
C THR A 216 10.06 -3.23 -12.70
N VAL A 217 8.98 -2.81 -12.02
CA VAL A 217 7.97 -3.73 -11.47
C VAL A 217 7.35 -4.59 -12.57
N VAL A 218 6.97 -3.97 -13.70
CA VAL A 218 6.37 -4.69 -14.83
C VAL A 218 7.37 -5.67 -15.44
N ALA A 219 8.63 -5.30 -15.56
CA ALA A 219 9.69 -6.18 -16.08
C ALA A 219 10.01 -7.37 -15.15
N GLU A 220 9.81 -7.22 -13.84
CA GLU A 220 10.01 -8.29 -12.85
C GLU A 220 8.77 -9.15 -12.61
N ALA A 221 7.58 -8.71 -13.03
CA ALA A 221 6.35 -9.47 -12.90
C ALA A 221 6.41 -10.73 -13.79
N ARG A 222 6.20 -11.90 -13.17
CA ARG A 222 6.23 -13.23 -13.81
C ARG A 222 4.84 -13.77 -14.10
N ASN A 223 3.81 -13.12 -13.55
CA ASN A 223 2.41 -13.47 -13.75
C ASN A 223 1.55 -12.21 -13.86
N GLU A 224 0.27 -12.39 -14.16
CA GLU A 224 -0.69 -11.29 -14.37
C GLU A 224 -1.20 -10.69 -13.05
N ARG A 225 -1.04 -11.41 -11.92
CA ARG A 225 -1.54 -11.04 -10.58
C ARG A 225 -0.43 -11.01 -9.52
N PRO A 226 0.66 -10.24 -9.70
CA PRO A 226 1.66 -10.13 -8.66
C PRO A 226 1.10 -9.33 -7.48
N ILE A 227 1.56 -9.66 -6.28
CA ILE A 227 1.35 -8.85 -5.08
C ILE A 227 2.49 -7.85 -5.00
N VAL A 228 2.17 -6.56 -5.18
CA VAL A 228 3.17 -5.49 -5.15
C VAL A 228 2.99 -4.66 -3.89
N LEU A 229 3.98 -4.73 -3.00
CA LEU A 229 4.03 -3.98 -1.75
C LEU A 229 4.82 -2.68 -1.96
N VAL A 230 4.11 -1.57 -2.20
CA VAL A 230 4.69 -0.24 -2.41
C VAL A 230 4.91 0.46 -1.08
N GLN A 231 6.14 0.85 -0.80
CA GLN A 231 6.53 1.41 0.48
C GLN A 231 6.82 2.91 0.41
N ASP A 232 6.04 3.64 1.20
CA ASP A 232 6.29 5.00 1.64
C ASP A 232 6.05 6.13 0.63
N TYR A 233 6.13 7.37 1.12
CA TYR A 233 5.76 8.61 0.41
C TYR A 233 6.57 8.91 -0.86
N HIS A 234 7.66 8.20 -1.08
CA HIS A 234 8.47 8.33 -2.29
C HIS A 234 7.73 7.83 -3.54
N PHE A 235 6.75 6.94 -3.38
CA PHE A 235 6.11 6.26 -4.50
C PHE A 235 4.61 6.50 -4.58
N ALA A 236 4.16 7.74 -4.37
CA ALA A 236 2.73 8.02 -4.34
C ALA A 236 2.05 7.83 -5.71
N LEU A 237 2.79 7.92 -6.82
CA LEU A 237 2.24 7.75 -8.18
C LEU A 237 2.36 6.32 -8.71
N LEU A 238 3.29 5.56 -8.14
CA LEU A 238 3.63 4.21 -8.55
C LEU A 238 2.42 3.26 -8.60
N PRO A 239 1.47 3.24 -7.63
CA PRO A 239 0.39 2.26 -7.65
C PRO A 239 -0.48 2.37 -8.90
N ARG A 240 -0.88 3.59 -9.27
CA ARG A 240 -1.61 3.83 -10.52
C ARG A 240 -0.79 3.43 -11.74
N MET A 241 0.48 3.80 -11.81
CA MET A 241 1.34 3.46 -12.96
C MET A 241 1.52 1.96 -13.12
N ILE A 242 1.66 1.20 -12.03
CA ILE A 242 1.66 -0.27 -12.06
C ILE A 242 0.32 -0.75 -12.61
N ARG A 243 -0.77 -0.23 -12.06
CA ARG A 243 -2.11 -0.68 -12.38
C ARG A 243 -2.50 -0.49 -13.84
N GLU A 244 -2.06 0.60 -14.47
CA GLU A 244 -2.28 0.87 -15.89
C GLU A 244 -1.64 -0.19 -16.80
N ARG A 245 -0.58 -0.88 -16.34
CA ARG A 245 0.14 -1.91 -17.10
C ARG A 245 -0.12 -3.34 -16.63
N LEU A 246 -0.46 -3.51 -15.35
CA LEU A 246 -0.85 -4.76 -14.71
C LEU A 246 -2.20 -4.58 -14.01
N PRO A 247 -3.33 -4.63 -14.75
CA PRO A 247 -4.65 -4.33 -14.19
C PRO A 247 -5.06 -5.25 -13.05
N GLU A 248 -4.64 -6.52 -13.09
CA GLU A 248 -5.00 -7.55 -12.11
C GLU A 248 -4.02 -7.65 -10.92
N ALA A 249 -2.93 -6.88 -10.89
CA ALA A 249 -1.96 -6.90 -9.80
C ALA A 249 -2.61 -6.51 -8.46
N ILE A 250 -2.23 -7.15 -7.36
CA ILE A 250 -2.68 -6.72 -6.03
C ILE A 250 -1.67 -5.71 -5.51
N VAL A 251 -1.98 -4.42 -5.63
CA VAL A 251 -1.08 -3.35 -5.18
C VAL A 251 -1.47 -2.91 -3.77
N ILE A 252 -0.56 -3.08 -2.82
CA ILE A 252 -0.72 -2.69 -1.42
C ILE A 252 0.29 -1.59 -1.14
N THR A 253 -0.20 -0.38 -0.86
CA THR A 253 0.65 0.75 -0.49
C THR A 253 0.63 0.93 1.01
N PHE A 254 1.79 1.08 1.63
CA PHE A 254 1.88 1.46 3.03
C PHE A 254 2.57 2.81 3.18
N TRP A 255 1.89 3.75 3.85
CA TRP A 255 2.35 5.11 4.07
C TRP A 255 2.92 5.24 5.49
N HIS A 256 4.25 5.37 5.61
CA HIS A 256 4.95 5.28 6.90
C HIS A 256 5.04 6.60 7.66
N ILE A 257 4.84 7.73 6.97
CA ILE A 257 4.82 9.04 7.62
C ILE A 257 3.39 9.43 8.02
N PRO A 258 3.17 10.48 8.80
CA PRO A 258 1.82 10.98 9.06
C PRO A 258 1.10 11.38 7.77
N TRP A 259 -0.23 11.37 7.79
CA TRP A 259 -1.03 12.02 6.74
C TRP A 259 -1.70 13.28 7.33
N PRO A 260 -1.48 14.46 6.73
CA PRO A 260 -1.98 15.72 7.28
C PRO A 260 -3.48 15.87 7.04
N ASN A 261 -4.14 16.78 7.75
CA ASN A 261 -5.54 17.10 7.45
C ASN A 261 -5.69 17.73 6.04
N SER A 262 -6.92 17.74 5.52
CA SER A 262 -7.21 18.18 4.16
C SER A 262 -6.80 19.63 3.87
N GLU A 263 -6.87 20.50 4.87
CA GLU A 263 -6.50 21.91 4.80
C GLU A 263 -4.99 22.08 4.56
N VAL A 264 -4.17 21.39 5.34
CA VAL A 264 -2.71 21.42 5.17
C VAL A 264 -2.33 20.74 3.86
N TYR A 265 -2.93 19.59 3.56
CA TYR A 265 -2.67 18.86 2.31
C TYR A 265 -2.95 19.71 1.06
N SER A 266 -3.94 20.62 1.13
CA SER A 266 -4.32 21.52 0.02
C SER A 266 -3.17 22.39 -0.51
N ILE A 267 -2.11 22.60 0.28
CA ILE A 267 -0.91 23.37 -0.08
C ILE A 267 -0.16 22.70 -1.25
N CYS A 268 -0.22 21.38 -1.40
CA CYS A 268 0.46 20.68 -2.49
C CYS A 268 -0.17 21.03 -3.85
N PRO A 269 0.59 21.55 -4.83
CA PRO A 269 0.07 21.87 -6.16
C PRO A 269 -0.42 20.63 -6.94
N TRP A 270 0.17 19.46 -6.69
CA TRP A 270 -0.14 18.20 -7.37
C TRP A 270 -0.97 17.24 -6.51
N ARG A 271 -1.70 17.79 -5.51
CA ARG A 271 -2.52 17.02 -4.57
C ARG A 271 -3.43 15.99 -5.22
N GLU A 272 -4.11 16.35 -6.30
CA GLU A 272 -5.04 15.45 -7.03
C GLU A 272 -4.27 14.29 -7.68
N ARG A 273 -3.15 14.59 -8.34
CA ARG A 273 -2.31 13.58 -8.99
C ARG A 273 -1.74 12.56 -8.01
N ILE A 274 -1.36 13.02 -6.81
CA ILE A 274 -0.89 12.15 -5.72
C ILE A 274 -2.03 11.25 -5.23
N LEU A 275 -3.22 11.82 -4.98
CA LEU A 275 -4.37 11.03 -4.54
C LEU A 275 -4.79 10.00 -5.60
N GLU A 276 -4.87 10.40 -6.87
CA GLU A 276 -5.12 9.50 -8.00
C GLU A 276 -4.06 8.39 -8.10
N GLY A 277 -2.79 8.74 -7.85
CA GLY A 277 -1.67 7.81 -7.79
C GLY A 277 -1.87 6.74 -6.73
N LEU A 278 -2.19 7.16 -5.50
CA LEU A 278 -2.40 6.29 -4.36
C LEU A 278 -3.65 5.41 -4.52
N LEU A 279 -4.74 5.95 -5.08
CA LEU A 279 -5.97 5.21 -5.39
C LEU A 279 -5.80 4.17 -6.51
N GLY A 280 -4.63 4.06 -7.14
CA GLY A 280 -4.26 2.89 -7.94
C GLY A 280 -4.05 1.60 -7.12
N SER A 281 -3.97 1.73 -5.79
CA SER A 281 -3.79 0.62 -4.85
C SER A 281 -5.09 -0.15 -4.65
N SER A 282 -4.99 -1.46 -4.43
CA SER A 282 -6.07 -2.27 -3.84
C SER A 282 -6.27 -1.93 -2.37
N ILE A 283 -5.17 -1.70 -1.63
CA ILE A 283 -5.16 -1.37 -0.21
C ILE A 283 -4.18 -0.23 0.02
N ILE A 284 -4.56 0.74 0.84
CA ILE A 284 -3.67 1.74 1.43
C ILE A 284 -3.66 1.55 2.95
N GLY A 285 -2.48 1.30 3.50
CA GLY A 285 -2.23 1.17 4.92
C GLY A 285 -1.60 2.42 5.52
N PHE A 286 -2.05 2.79 6.72
CA PHE A 286 -1.46 3.84 7.55
C PHE A 286 -1.13 3.30 8.95
N HIS A 287 -0.28 3.96 9.71
CA HIS A 287 -0.01 3.53 11.10
C HIS A 287 -1.20 3.70 12.06
N THR A 288 -2.04 4.73 11.85
CA THR A 288 -3.12 5.09 12.77
C THR A 288 -4.42 5.33 12.03
N GLN A 289 -5.55 5.08 12.71
CA GLN A 289 -6.87 5.38 12.16
C GLN A 289 -7.03 6.88 11.86
N PHE A 290 -6.37 7.74 12.63
CA PHE A 290 -6.38 9.18 12.41
C PHE A 290 -5.85 9.55 11.02
N HIS A 291 -4.71 8.99 10.60
CA HIS A 291 -4.16 9.26 9.27
C HIS A 291 -5.02 8.67 8.14
N ALA A 292 -5.58 7.48 8.35
CA ALA A 292 -6.53 6.87 7.41
C ALA A 292 -7.78 7.74 7.19
N ASN A 293 -8.31 8.33 8.27
CA ASN A 293 -9.43 9.27 8.21
C ASN A 293 -9.05 10.55 7.46
N ASN A 294 -7.91 11.17 7.79
CA ASN A 294 -7.43 12.37 7.11
C ASN A 294 -7.20 12.16 5.61
N PHE A 295 -6.68 10.98 5.22
CA PHE A 295 -6.54 10.60 3.82
C PHE A 295 -7.90 10.51 3.13
N THR A 296 -8.85 9.82 3.75
CA THR A 296 -10.22 9.69 3.24
C THR A 296 -10.88 11.05 3.06
N GLU A 297 -10.71 11.97 4.01
CA GLU A 297 -11.20 13.36 3.92
C GLU A 297 -10.51 14.16 2.82
N SER A 298 -9.20 13.94 2.62
CA SER A 298 -8.46 14.57 1.52
C SER A 298 -9.01 14.10 0.17
N VAL A 299 -9.31 12.80 0.04
CA VAL A 299 -9.94 12.25 -1.17
C VAL A 299 -11.34 12.82 -1.38
N ASP A 300 -12.19 12.84 -0.35
CA ASP A 300 -13.55 13.39 -0.40
C ASP A 300 -13.57 14.85 -0.89
N ARG A 301 -12.57 15.62 -0.43
CA ARG A 301 -12.49 17.06 -0.69
C ARG A 301 -11.98 17.40 -2.09
N PHE A 302 -11.02 16.63 -2.61
CA PHE A 302 -10.29 16.99 -3.82
C PHE A 302 -10.64 16.13 -5.04
N LEU A 303 -11.27 14.97 -4.85
CA LEU A 303 -11.64 14.08 -5.95
C LEU A 303 -13.12 13.74 -5.89
N GLU A 304 -13.77 13.75 -7.06
CA GLU A 304 -15.13 13.20 -7.20
C GLU A 304 -15.08 11.67 -7.06
N SER A 305 -15.27 11.21 -5.83
CA SER A 305 -15.18 9.79 -5.45
C SER A 305 -16.38 9.38 -4.60
N ARG A 306 -16.64 8.08 -4.52
CA ARG A 306 -17.66 7.51 -3.63
C ARG A 306 -16.97 6.89 -2.42
N ILE A 307 -17.26 7.42 -1.23
CA ILE A 307 -16.68 6.95 0.03
C ILE A 307 -17.70 6.11 0.79
N GLU A 308 -17.32 4.87 1.08
CA GLU A 308 -18.10 3.89 1.82
C GLU A 308 -17.43 3.68 3.19
N ARG A 309 -17.69 4.61 4.11
CA ARG A 309 -17.01 4.69 5.43
C ARG A 309 -17.17 3.43 6.27
N ALA A 310 -18.30 2.72 6.15
CA ALA A 310 -18.56 1.49 6.90
C ALA A 310 -17.61 0.34 6.51
N ASP A 311 -17.22 0.30 5.23
CA ASP A 311 -16.34 -0.72 4.67
C ASP A 311 -14.91 -0.20 4.49
N ALA A 312 -14.60 1.00 5.02
CA ALA A 312 -13.35 1.71 4.85
C ALA A 312 -12.88 1.78 3.37
N ALA A 313 -13.83 1.94 2.46
CA ALA A 313 -13.61 1.81 1.02
C ALA A 313 -13.81 3.14 0.29
N ILE A 314 -12.97 3.38 -0.71
CA ILE A 314 -13.06 4.53 -1.62
C ILE A 314 -13.17 4.00 -3.03
N SER A 315 -14.24 4.37 -3.73
CA SER A 315 -14.44 4.03 -5.14
C SER A 315 -14.18 5.25 -6.04
N TYR A 316 -13.20 5.14 -6.93
CA TYR A 316 -12.76 6.17 -7.86
C TYR A 316 -12.38 5.56 -9.21
N GLY A 317 -12.82 6.17 -10.31
CA GLY A 317 -12.50 5.67 -11.67
C GLY A 317 -12.95 4.23 -11.95
N GLY A 318 -14.06 3.78 -11.32
CA GLY A 318 -14.57 2.41 -11.45
C GLY A 318 -13.85 1.37 -10.60
N ARG A 319 -12.91 1.78 -9.74
CA ARG A 319 -12.10 0.88 -8.89
C ARG A 319 -12.29 1.22 -7.43
N THR A 320 -12.19 0.20 -6.58
CA THR A 320 -12.31 0.36 -5.14
C THR A 320 -10.96 0.12 -4.47
N THR A 321 -10.57 1.05 -3.59
CA THR A 321 -9.38 0.98 -2.74
C THR A 321 -9.82 0.92 -1.29
N LEU A 322 -9.30 -0.04 -0.52
CA LEU A 322 -9.54 -0.11 0.93
C LEU A 322 -8.50 0.70 1.70
N VAL A 323 -8.90 1.35 2.77
CA VAL A 323 -8.06 2.27 3.55
C VAL A 323 -8.09 1.89 5.02
N HIS A 324 -7.01 1.34 5.54
CA HIS A 324 -6.96 0.79 6.90
C HIS A 324 -5.75 1.26 7.69
N ALA A 325 -5.86 1.15 9.01
CA ALA A 325 -4.75 1.34 9.93
C ALA A 325 -4.08 0.00 10.28
N TYR A 326 -2.80 -0.14 9.99
CA TYR A 326 -1.95 -1.24 10.44
C TYR A 326 -0.75 -0.68 11.22
N PRO A 327 -0.76 -0.72 12.56
CA PRO A 327 0.36 -0.25 13.35
C PRO A 327 1.56 -1.17 13.11
N ILE A 328 2.65 -0.61 12.57
CA ILE A 328 3.87 -1.40 12.37
C ILE A 328 4.57 -1.60 13.72
N SER A 329 5.20 -2.75 13.87
CA SER A 329 6.03 -3.06 15.02
C SER A 329 7.41 -3.53 14.55
N ILE A 330 8.32 -3.72 15.49
CA ILE A 330 9.62 -4.34 15.24
C ILE A 330 9.56 -5.83 15.57
N GLU A 331 10.44 -6.60 14.95
CA GLU A 331 10.74 -7.94 15.42
C GLU A 331 11.28 -7.84 16.86
N TRP A 332 10.66 -8.61 17.77
CA TRP A 332 11.05 -8.63 19.17
C TRP A 332 10.99 -10.06 19.74
N PRO A 333 12.07 -10.54 20.39
CA PRO A 333 13.37 -9.90 20.54
C PRO A 333 14.18 -9.92 19.23
N ALA A 334 14.95 -8.85 18.95
CA ALA A 334 15.80 -8.82 17.76
C ALA A 334 17.07 -9.67 17.95
N ASP A 335 17.38 -10.53 16.98
CA ASP A 335 18.58 -11.41 16.99
C ASP A 335 19.89 -10.65 17.20
N LEU A 336 19.96 -9.40 16.72
CA LEU A 336 21.13 -8.55 16.90
C LEU A 336 21.42 -8.27 18.38
N LEU A 337 20.39 -8.18 19.23
CA LEU A 337 20.56 -7.92 20.67
C LEU A 337 21.37 -9.02 21.35
N ALA A 338 21.26 -10.27 20.90
CA ALA A 338 22.04 -11.39 21.43
C ALA A 338 23.54 -11.28 21.12
N LYS A 339 23.93 -10.45 20.15
CA LYS A 339 25.33 -10.25 19.72
C LYS A 339 25.95 -8.97 20.30
N LEU A 340 25.16 -8.13 20.96
CA LEU A 340 25.65 -6.89 21.56
C LEU A 340 26.27 -7.15 22.93
N PRO A 341 27.25 -6.34 23.37
CA PRO A 341 27.76 -6.40 24.73
C PRO A 341 26.65 -6.11 25.73
N ASP A 342 26.83 -6.61 26.96
CA ASP A 342 25.86 -6.42 28.04
C ASP A 342 25.49 -4.94 28.24
N VAL A 343 24.21 -4.69 28.53
CA VAL A 343 23.67 -3.33 28.67
C VAL A 343 24.34 -2.58 29.82
N ASP A 344 24.66 -3.27 30.92
CA ASP A 344 25.32 -2.66 32.07
C ASP A 344 26.78 -2.33 31.75
N ASP A 345 27.48 -3.19 31.02
CA ASP A 345 28.85 -2.92 30.53
C ASP A 345 28.89 -1.75 29.54
N CYS A 346 27.91 -1.65 28.64
CA CYS A 346 27.76 -0.51 27.75
C CYS A 346 27.49 0.78 28.52
N ARG A 347 26.59 0.72 29.52
CA ARG A 347 26.26 1.87 30.37
C ARG A 347 27.46 2.33 31.19
N ALA A 348 28.23 1.40 31.77
CA ALA A 348 29.44 1.69 32.54
C ALA A 348 30.49 2.39 31.66
N ARG A 349 30.77 1.85 30.46
CA ARG A 349 31.71 2.46 29.51
C ARG A 349 31.31 3.86 29.05
N MET A 350 30.02 4.09 28.80
CA MET A 350 29.53 5.41 28.43
C MET A 350 29.70 6.42 29.57
N ARG A 351 29.41 6.01 30.82
CA ARG A 351 29.64 6.84 32.01
C ARG A 351 31.12 7.12 32.26
N GLU A 352 31.98 6.11 32.15
CA GLU A 352 33.42 6.31 32.29
C GLU A 352 33.97 7.32 31.26
N ARG A 353 33.47 7.26 30.02
CA ARG A 353 33.93 8.13 28.93
C ARG A 353 33.40 9.56 29.03
N PHE A 354 32.19 9.77 29.56
CA PHE A 354 31.50 11.07 29.50
C PHE A 354 31.07 11.66 30.85
N GLY A 355 31.31 10.95 31.96
CA GLY A 355 30.92 11.35 33.32
C GLY A 355 29.53 10.87 33.71
#